data_AF-A0A7J8RB96-F1
#
_entry.id   AF-A0A7J8RB96-F1
#
_cell.length_a   1.000
_cell.length_b   1.000
_cell.length_c   1.000
_cell.angle_alpha   90.00
_cell.angle_beta   90.00
_cell.angle_gamma   90.00
#
_symmetry.space_group_name_H-M   'P 1'
#
loop_
_entity.id
_entity.type
_entity.pdbx_description
1 polymer ?
#
loop_
_entity_poly.entity_id
_entity_poly.type
_entity_poly.pdbx_seq_one_letter_code
_entity_poly.pdbx_strand_id
1 'polypeptide(L)' 'SFGFIILAPFLQLHIEQGPVLEWVGLPLVVVIGIARQTRIKMMKQRHKVEREANIMPKLDGQRIKKLPRLTQSLQS' A
#
# COMPACT_ATOMS: atom_id res chain seq x y z
N SER A 1 19.72 -0.34 16.73
CA SER A 1 20.73 -1.28 16.15
C SER A 1 20.02 -2.08 15.07
N PHE A 2 20.62 -2.35 13.90
CA PHE A 2 19.90 -3.08 12.84
C PHE A 2 20.01 -4.60 13.01
N GLY A 3 18.91 -5.32 12.80
CA GLY A 3 18.87 -6.78 12.82
C GLY A 3 19.00 -7.40 11.43
N PHE A 4 19.44 -8.66 11.36
CA PHE A 4 19.61 -9.41 10.12
C PHE A 4 18.59 -10.54 9.97
N ILE A 5 18.24 -10.88 8.74
CA ILE A 5 17.38 -12.02 8.39
C ILE A 5 18.10 -12.97 7.43
N ILE A 6 17.84 -14.27 7.57
CA ILE A 6 18.29 -15.30 6.61
C ILE A 6 17.07 -15.88 5.90
N LEU A 7 17.06 -15.82 4.57
CA LEU A 7 16.04 -16.46 3.74
C LEU A 7 16.48 -17.88 3.36
N ALA A 8 15.67 -18.88 3.73
CA ALA A 8 15.84 -20.27 3.33
C ALA A 8 14.98 -20.60 2.08
N PRO A 9 15.40 -21.54 1.22
CA PRO A 9 16.56 -22.43 1.36
C PRO A 9 17.89 -21.86 0.84
N PHE A 10 17.87 -20.76 0.08
CA PHE A 10 19.06 -20.25 -0.64
C PHE A 10 20.05 -19.42 0.20
N LEU A 11 20.01 -19.53 1.54
CA LEU A 11 20.90 -18.87 2.51
C LEU A 11 21.24 -17.41 2.16
N GLN A 12 20.21 -16.59 1.92
CA GLN A 12 20.40 -15.18 1.60
C GLN A 12 20.32 -14.31 2.86
N LEU A 13 21.38 -13.57 3.17
CA LEU A 13 21.43 -12.63 4.29
C LEU A 13 20.93 -11.25 3.86
N HIS A 14 20.00 -10.67 4.61
CA HIS A 14 19.51 -9.30 4.44
C HIS A 14 19.43 -8.56 5.77
N ILE A 15 19.36 -7.23 5.71
CA ILE A 15 18.95 -6.41 6.85
C ILE A 15 17.42 -6.51 6.97
N GLU A 16 16.89 -6.55 8.19
CA GLU A 16 15.46 -6.45 8.39
C GLU A 16 14.91 -5.10 7.90
N GLN A 17 13.88 -5.13 7.07
CA GLN A 17 13.27 -3.92 6.47
C GLN A 17 12.15 -3.33 7.36
N GLY A 18 12.24 -3.54 8.67
CA GLY A 18 11.26 -3.09 9.67
C GLY A 18 11.90 -2.97 11.05
N PRO A 19 11.09 -2.84 12.11
CA PRO A 19 11.59 -2.68 13.48
C PRO A 19 11.54 -3.98 14.30
N VAL A 20 11.13 -5.11 13.72
CA VAL A 20 10.74 -6.31 14.47
C VAL A 20 11.92 -6.86 15.29
N LEU A 21 13.11 -6.96 14.69
CA LEU A 21 14.28 -7.52 15.38
C LEU A 21 14.78 -6.59 16.49
N GLU A 22 14.70 -5.28 16.28
CA GLU A 22 15.07 -4.30 17.29
C GLU A 22 14.12 -4.36 18.50
N TRP A 23 12.81 -4.48 18.28
CA TRP A 23 11.83 -4.57 19.36
C TRP A 23 11.95 -5.83 20.20
N VAL A 24 12.27 -6.97 19.56
CA VAL A 24 12.45 -8.25 20.27
C VAL A 24 13.87 -8.36 20.84
N GLY A 25 14.78 -7.44 20.51
CA GLY A 25 16.16 -7.43 21.00
C GLY A 25 17.03 -8.54 20.40
N LEU A 26 16.69 -9.03 19.21
CA LEU A 26 17.40 -10.11 18.53
C LEU A 26 18.27 -9.56 17.40
N PRO A 27 19.54 -10.00 17.26
CA PRO A 27 20.39 -9.55 16.17
C PRO A 27 20.16 -10.32 14.84
N LEU A 28 19.54 -11.51 14.88
CA LEU A 28 19.41 -12.41 13.72
C LEU A 28 18.17 -13.31 13.83
N VAL A 29 17.48 -13.57 12.70
CA VAL A 29 16.40 -14.58 12.62
C VAL A 29 16.36 -15.29 11.27
N VAL A 30 15.80 -16.50 11.24
CA VAL A 30 15.51 -17.24 10.00
C VAL A 30 14.09 -16.94 9.53
N VAL A 31 13.95 -16.50 8.28
CA VAL A 31 12.67 -16.22 7.64
C VAL A 31 12.18 -17.45 6.89
N ILE A 32 10.99 -17.92 7.26
CA ILE A 32 10.38 -19.16 6.75
C ILE A 32 9.49 -18.90 5.52
N GLY A 33 9.16 -17.63 5.24
CA GLY A 33 8.36 -17.28 4.06
C GLY A 33 8.37 -15.79 3.75
N ILE A 34 8.08 -15.48 2.48
CA ILE A 34 7.93 -14.10 1.96
C ILE A 34 6.44 -13.89 1.66
N ALA A 35 5.90 -12.76 2.10
CA ALA A 35 4.53 -12.40 1.80
C ALA A 35 4.32 -12.28 0.27
N ARG A 36 3.20 -12.83 -0.22
CA ARG A 36 2.81 -12.64 -1.62
C ARG A 36 2.34 -11.20 -1.82
N GLN A 37 2.84 -10.54 -2.85
CA GLN A 37 2.44 -9.19 -3.22
C GLN A 37 1.66 -9.19 -4.54
N THR A 38 0.52 -8.49 -4.57
CA THR A 38 -0.25 -8.23 -5.79
C THR A 38 -0.28 -6.72 -6.04
N ARG A 39 0.00 -6.29 -7.28
CA ARG A 39 0.00 -4.87 -7.67
C ARG A 39 -1.17 -4.59 -8.61
N ILE A 40 -2.01 -3.62 -8.28
CA ILE A 40 -3.16 -3.20 -9.09
C ILE A 40 -2.96 -1.74 -9.51
N LYS A 41 -3.10 -1.44 -10.82
CA LYS A 41 -3.04 -0.07 -11.34
C LYS A 41 -4.46 0.45 -11.58
N MET A 42 -4.90 1.43 -10.81
CA MET A 42 -6.21 2.07 -11.01
C MET A 42 -6.09 3.31 -11.91
N MET A 43 -6.82 3.33 -13.03
CA MET A 43 -6.94 4.50 -13.89
C MET A 43 -8.39 5.00 -13.86
N LYS A 44 -8.60 6.26 -13.46
CA LYS A 44 -9.93 6.88 -13.46
C LYS A 44 -10.09 7.71 -14.73
N GLN A 45 -10.82 7.18 -15.72
CA GLN A 45 -11.19 7.98 -16.88
C GLN A 45 -12.20 9.06 -16.48
N ARG A 46 -11.90 10.33 -16.80
CA ARG A 46 -12.85 11.43 -16.63
C ARG A 46 -13.58 11.63 -17.97
N HIS A 47 -14.88 11.33 -18.00
CA HIS A 47 -15.73 11.96 -19.01
C HIS A 47 -15.91 13.43 -18.63
N LYS A 48 -15.43 14.32 -19.50
CA LYS A 48 -15.67 15.77 -19.47
C LYS A 48 -17.11 15.99 -19.98
N VAL A 49 -18.08 15.93 -19.06
CA VAL A 49 -19.45 16.40 -19.35
C VAL A 49 -19.39 17.93 -19.33
N GLU A 50 -19.20 18.53 -20.50
CA GLU A 50 -19.14 19.99 -20.72
C GLU A 50 -20.46 20.51 -21.31
N ARG A 51 -21.61 20.01 -20.83
CA ARG A 51 -22.93 20.50 -21.31
C ARG A 51 -23.95 20.84 -20.21
N GLU A 52 -23.57 20.82 -18.93
CA GLU A 52 -24.51 21.06 -17.81
C GLU A 52 -24.04 22.10 -16.80
N ALA A 53 -23.28 23.10 -17.26
CA ALA A 53 -22.89 24.23 -16.42
C ALA A 53 -24.07 25.13 -15.98
N ASN A 54 -25.31 24.84 -16.39
CA ASN A 54 -26.48 25.65 -16.02
C ASN A 54 -27.50 24.97 -15.06
N ILE A 55 -27.32 23.70 -14.63
CA ILE A 55 -28.29 23.06 -13.70
C ILE A 55 -27.65 22.11 -12.64
N MET A 56 -26.34 22.14 -12.35
CA MET A 56 -25.79 21.16 -11.38
C MET A 56 -24.77 21.71 -10.36
N PRO A 57 -25.24 22.16 -9.16
CA PRO A 57 -24.35 22.64 -8.10
C PRO A 57 -23.77 21.52 -7.20
N LYS A 58 -24.08 20.24 -7.44
CA LYS A 58 -23.73 19.12 -6.52
C LYS A 58 -22.60 18.20 -6.97
N LEU A 59 -22.02 18.39 -8.16
CA LEU A 59 -21.07 17.41 -8.72
C LEU A 59 -19.61 17.54 -8.29
N ASP A 60 -19.22 18.70 -7.76
CA ASP A 60 -17.82 18.94 -7.43
C ASP A 60 -17.39 18.14 -6.16
N GLY A 61 -18.25 18.15 -5.14
CA GLY A 61 -17.98 17.47 -3.86
C GLY A 61 -18.06 15.93 -3.88
N GLN A 62 -18.78 15.31 -4.83
CA GLN A 62 -18.90 13.85 -4.90
C GLN A 62 -17.76 13.18 -5.68
N ARG A 63 -17.21 13.84 -6.71
CA ARG A 63 -16.16 13.24 -7.56
C ARG A 63 -14.81 13.11 -6.86
N ILE A 64 -14.50 14.01 -5.93
CA ILE A 64 -13.26 14.00 -5.15
C ILE A 64 -13.33 12.96 -4.03
N LYS A 65 -14.49 12.75 -3.40
CA LYS A 65 -14.68 11.79 -2.30
C LYS A 65 -14.47 10.31 -2.66
N LYS A 66 -14.57 9.92 -3.94
CA LYS A 66 -14.41 8.50 -4.34
C LYS A 66 -12.98 7.96 -4.18
N LEU A 67 -11.96 8.76 -4.44
CA LEU A 67 -10.57 8.30 -4.33
C LEU A 67 -10.13 8.13 -2.86
N PRO A 68 -10.41 9.09 -1.95
CA PRO A 68 -10.23 8.91 -0.51
C PRO A 68 -10.98 7.72 0.06
N ARG A 69 -12.19 7.41 -0.44
CA ARG A 69 -12.95 6.22 -0.01
C ARG A 69 -12.27 4.92 -0.42
N LEU A 70 -11.72 4.85 -1.63
CA LEU A 70 -10.98 3.68 -2.09
C LEU A 70 -9.68 3.51 -1.31
N THR A 71 -8.96 4.58 -1.00
CA THR A 71 -7.76 4.49 -0.15
C THR A 71 -8.11 4.08 1.27
N GLN A 72 -9.20 4.60 1.84
CA GLN A 72 -9.68 4.21 3.16
C GLN A 72 -10.11 2.74 3.20
N SER A 73 -10.76 2.24 2.15
CA SER A 73 -11.13 0.82 2.04
C SER A 73 -9.95 -0.14 1.87
N LEU A 74 -8.78 0.36 1.44
CA LEU A 74 -7.54 -0.42 1.40
C LEU A 74 -6.81 -0.44 2.75
N GLN A 75 -7.15 0.49 3.65
CA GLN A 75 -6.55 0.64 4.98
C GLN A 75 -7.39 0.01 6.10
N SER A 76 -8.66 -0.29 5.83
CA SER A 76 -9.60 -0.99 6.73
C SER A 76 -9.52 -2.50 6.56
#